data_AF-A0A356PY86-F1
#
_entry.id   AF-A0A356PY86-F1
#
_cell.length_a   1.000
_cell.length_b   1.000
_cell.length_c   1.000
_cell.angle_alpha   90.00
_cell.angle_beta   90.00
_cell.angle_gamma   90.00
#
_symmetry.space_group_name_H-M   'P 1'
#
loop_
_entity.id
_entity.type
_entity.pdbx_description
1 polymer ?
#
loop_
_entity_poly.entity_id
_entity_poly.type
_entity_poly.pdbx_seq_one_letter_code
_entity_poly.pdbx_strand_id
1 'polypeptide(L)'
;ANPLVQLTLGRALLATGDKANLPRAIKILQTAREGEPLWAFPARQHAIALGRAGHVAAADLALAEESILRGDEDRAVKLARRAISHANVDAVIRSRASDIIFRYDGAAD
;
A
#
# COMPACT_ATOMS: atom_id res chain seq x y z
N ALA A 1 -5.99 17.35 9.24
CA ALA A 1 -7.21 16.96 8.50
C ALA A 1 -7.66 15.60 8.99
N ASN A 2 -8.96 15.30 9.01
CA ASN A 2 -9.49 14.05 9.54
C ASN A 2 -9.25 12.86 8.58
N PRO A 3 -8.66 11.73 9.02
CA PRO A 3 -8.34 10.57 8.18
C PRO A 3 -9.54 9.94 7.45
N LEU A 4 -10.72 9.90 8.07
CA LEU A 4 -11.94 9.39 7.45
C LEU A 4 -12.40 10.27 6.27
N VAL A 5 -12.29 11.59 6.43
CA VAL A 5 -12.61 12.56 5.37
C VAL A 5 -11.65 12.39 4.20
N GLN A 6 -10.35 12.23 4.48
CA GLN A 6 -9.33 11.96 3.46
C GLN A 6 -9.60 10.66 2.72
N LEU A 7 -9.84 9.57 3.45
CA LEU A 7 -10.18 8.28 2.83
C LEU A 7 -11.38 8.42 1.89
N THR A 8 -12.46 9.06 2.35
CA THR A 8 -13.70 9.20 1.58
C THR A 8 -13.47 10.02 0.31
N LEU A 9 -12.72 11.13 0.40
CA LEU A 9 -12.34 11.95 -0.75
C LEU A 9 -11.46 11.17 -1.73
N GLY A 10 -10.44 10.45 -1.25
CA GLY A 10 -9.58 9.62 -2.08
C GLY A 10 -10.36 8.55 -2.86
N ARG A 11 -11.32 7.89 -2.19
CA ARG A 11 -12.21 6.92 -2.84
C ARG A 11 -13.12 7.56 -3.88
N ALA A 12 -13.68 8.74 -3.59
CA ALA A 12 -14.52 9.47 -4.55
C ALA A 12 -13.72 9.84 -5.81
N LEU A 13 -12.48 10.33 -5.65
CA LEU A 13 -11.58 10.61 -6.77
C LEU A 13 -11.32 9.35 -7.62
N LEU A 14 -11.06 8.21 -7.00
CA LEU A 14 -10.90 6.94 -7.70
C LEU A 14 -12.17 6.48 -8.44
N ALA A 15 -13.34 6.72 -7.85
CA ALA A 15 -14.62 6.32 -8.42
C ALA A 15 -14.97 7.08 -9.71
N THR A 16 -14.41 8.28 -9.92
CA THR A 16 -14.60 9.06 -11.16
C THR A 16 -14.08 8.35 -12.41
N GLY A 17 -13.09 7.45 -12.26
CA GLY A 17 -12.40 6.81 -13.39
C GLY A 17 -11.46 7.74 -14.18
N ASP A 18 -11.43 9.04 -13.87
CA ASP A 18 -10.55 10.00 -14.52
C ASP A 18 -9.11 9.83 -14.02
N LYS A 19 -8.19 9.53 -14.94
CA LYS A 19 -6.77 9.34 -14.65
C LYS A 19 -6.10 10.60 -14.11
N ALA A 20 -6.62 11.80 -14.46
CA ALA A 20 -6.09 13.06 -13.93
C ALA A 20 -6.23 13.18 -12.40
N ASN A 21 -7.16 12.43 -11.81
CA ASN A 21 -7.38 12.40 -10.36
C ASN A 21 -6.41 11.48 -9.60
N LEU A 22 -5.68 10.58 -10.28
CA LEU A 22 -4.85 9.56 -9.63
C LEU A 22 -3.74 10.16 -8.74
N PRO A 23 -2.95 11.16 -9.16
CA PRO A 23 -1.91 11.72 -8.30
C PRO A 23 -2.46 12.31 -6.99
N ARG A 24 -3.62 12.98 -7.08
CA ARG A 24 -4.30 13.55 -5.92
C ARG A 24 -4.87 12.44 -5.01
N ALA A 25 -5.47 11.40 -5.60
CA ALA A 25 -5.99 10.27 -4.85
C ALA A 25 -4.88 9.54 -4.08
N ILE A 26 -3.73 9.28 -4.72
CA ILE A 26 -2.54 8.68 -4.08
C ILE A 26 -2.15 9.48 -2.83
N LYS A 27 -1.90 10.79 -3.00
CA LYS A 27 -1.45 11.65 -1.90
C LYS A 27 -2.45 11.67 -0.73
N ILE A 28 -3.74 11.80 -1.01
CA ILE A 28 -4.78 11.86 0.03
C ILE A 28 -4.91 10.54 0.78
N LEU A 29 -4.88 9.41 0.06
CA LEU A 29 -4.99 8.08 0.65
C LEU A 29 -3.74 7.70 1.45
N GLN A 30 -2.57 8.17 1.01
CA GLN A 30 -1.34 8.08 1.80
C GLN A 30 -1.49 8.83 3.13
N THR A 31 -1.97 10.07 3.12
CA THR A 31 -2.17 10.84 4.36
C THR A 31 -3.22 10.19 5.27
N ALA A 32 -4.29 9.62 4.72
CA ALA A 32 -5.28 8.88 5.49
C ALA A 32 -4.66 7.66 6.21
N ARG A 33 -3.81 6.90 5.50
CA ARG A 33 -3.06 5.76 6.06
C ARG A 33 -2.10 6.19 7.16
N GLU A 34 -1.37 7.29 6.95
CA GLU A 34 -0.40 7.81 7.92
C GLU A 34 -1.07 8.40 9.18
N GLY A 35 -2.29 8.93 9.03
CA GLY A 35 -3.07 9.46 10.15
C GLY A 35 -3.69 8.39 11.06
N GLU A 36 -3.94 7.18 10.54
CA GLU A 36 -4.51 6.04 11.28
C GLU A 36 -3.73 4.75 10.93
N PRO A 37 -2.50 4.57 11.45
CA PRO A 37 -1.59 3.52 11.00
C PRO A 37 -2.07 2.09 11.30
N LEU A 38 -2.99 1.92 12.26
CA LEU A 38 -3.56 0.62 12.60
C LEU A 38 -4.81 0.28 11.77
N TRP A 39 -5.25 1.21 10.91
CA TRP A 39 -6.41 0.99 10.05
C TRP A 39 -5.99 0.43 8.70
N ALA A 40 -6.24 -0.86 8.49
CA ALA A 40 -5.85 -1.58 7.28
C ALA A 40 -6.49 -1.02 5.98
N PHE A 41 -7.71 -0.50 6.06
CA PHE A 41 -8.49 -0.17 4.87
C PHE A 41 -7.90 0.99 4.02
N PRO A 42 -7.41 2.10 4.60
CA PRO A 42 -6.63 3.12 3.88
C PRO A 42 -5.44 2.56 3.09
N ALA A 43 -4.68 1.61 3.64
CA ALA A 43 -3.55 1.00 2.93
C ALA A 43 -4.02 0.27 1.65
N ARG A 44 -5.13 -0.47 1.73
CA ARG A 44 -5.78 -1.08 0.56
C ARG A 44 -6.22 -0.04 -0.47
N GLN A 45 -6.85 1.06 -0.05
CA GLN A 45 -7.28 2.09 -0.99
C GLN A 45 -6.09 2.79 -1.65
N HIS A 46 -5.04 3.07 -0.87
CA HIS A 46 -3.79 3.63 -1.39
C HIS A 46 -3.15 2.70 -2.43
N ALA A 47 -3.10 1.39 -2.16
CA ALA A 47 -2.62 0.40 -3.12
C ALA A 47 -3.42 0.38 -4.43
N ILE A 48 -4.75 0.49 -4.37
CA ILE A 48 -5.60 0.56 -5.57
C ILE A 48 -5.24 1.80 -6.41
N ALA A 49 -5.03 2.95 -5.76
CA ALA A 49 -4.63 4.18 -6.45
C ALA A 49 -3.27 4.04 -7.14
N LEU A 50 -2.28 3.49 -6.42
CA LEU A 50 -0.95 3.21 -6.95
C LEU A 50 -1.00 2.24 -8.14
N GLY A 51 -1.74 1.14 -8.02
CA GLY A 51 -1.89 0.16 -9.09
C GLY A 51 -2.54 0.75 -10.35
N ARG A 52 -3.58 1.58 -10.19
CA ARG A 52 -4.22 2.29 -11.31
C ARG A 52 -3.30 3.32 -11.98
N ALA A 53 -2.34 3.87 -11.25
CA ALA A 53 -1.33 4.78 -11.77
C ALA A 53 -0.09 4.07 -12.36
N GLY A 54 -0.04 2.73 -12.30
CA GLY A 54 1.08 1.94 -12.80
C GLY A 54 2.26 1.81 -11.82
N HIS A 55 2.13 2.30 -10.59
CA HIS A 55 3.14 2.15 -9.54
C HIS A 55 3.04 0.77 -8.86
N VAL A 56 3.26 -0.30 -9.64
CA VAL A 56 2.92 -1.68 -9.23
C VAL A 56 3.73 -2.13 -8.00
N ALA A 57 5.04 -1.86 -7.95
CA ALA A 57 5.88 -2.21 -6.80
C ALA A 57 5.42 -1.52 -5.50
N ALA A 58 5.03 -0.25 -5.58
CA ALA A 58 4.50 0.49 -4.44
C ALA A 58 3.10 -0.02 -4.02
N ALA A 59 2.27 -0.40 -4.99
CA ALA A 59 0.97 -1.02 -4.72
C ALA A 59 1.14 -2.35 -3.98
N ASP A 60 2.10 -3.18 -4.40
CA ASP A 60 2.42 -4.46 -3.74
C ASP A 60 2.90 -4.26 -2.31
N LEU A 61 3.79 -3.30 -2.08
CA LEU A 61 4.23 -2.94 -0.72
C LEU A 61 3.05 -2.48 0.14
N ALA A 62 2.17 -1.60 -0.37
CA ALA A 62 1.01 -1.13 0.37
C ALA A 62 0.00 -2.26 0.69
N LEU A 63 -0.13 -3.27 -0.18
CA LEU A 63 -0.92 -4.47 0.12
C LEU A 63 -0.23 -5.39 1.12
N ALA A 64 1.10 -5.45 1.14
CA ALA A 64 1.85 -6.19 2.14
C ALA A 64 1.62 -5.57 3.54
N GLU A 65 1.76 -4.24 3.65
CA GLU A 65 1.44 -3.47 4.86
C GLU A 65 0.00 -3.70 5.33
N GLU A 66 -0.97 -3.72 4.40
CA GLU A 66 -2.36 -4.03 4.71
C GLU A 66 -2.56 -5.45 5.25
N SER A 67 -1.82 -6.42 4.72
CA SER A 67 -1.91 -7.82 5.13
C SER A 67 -1.36 -8.01 6.55
N ILE A 68 -0.28 -7.31 6.91
CA ILE A 68 0.25 -7.25 8.28
C ILE A 68 -0.82 -6.76 9.26
N LEU A 69 -1.50 -5.65 8.92
CA LEU A 69 -2.55 -5.08 9.78
C LEU A 69 -3.77 -6.01 9.95
N ARG A 70 -3.92 -7.00 9.08
CA ARG A 70 -4.98 -8.02 9.15
C ARG A 70 -4.51 -9.33 9.80
N GLY A 71 -3.24 -9.43 10.18
CA GLY A 71 -2.63 -10.67 10.69
C GLY A 71 -2.41 -11.75 9.62
N ASP A 72 -2.41 -11.38 8.34
CA ASP A 72 -2.18 -12.30 7.22
C ASP A 72 -0.69 -12.23 6.79
N GLU A 73 0.16 -12.85 7.59
CA GLU A 73 1.62 -12.79 7.46
C GLU A 73 2.11 -13.46 6.16
N ASP A 74 1.57 -14.63 5.81
CA ASP A 74 1.87 -15.33 4.56
C ASP A 74 1.62 -14.45 3.33
N ARG A 75 0.47 -13.76 3.33
CA ARG A 75 0.13 -12.83 2.26
C ARG A 75 1.04 -11.62 2.26
N ALA A 76 1.42 -11.10 3.43
CA ALA A 76 2.35 -9.98 3.55
C ALA A 76 3.71 -10.33 2.91
N VAL A 77 4.28 -11.50 3.24
CA VAL A 77 5.53 -11.99 2.67
C VAL A 77 5.41 -12.15 1.15
N LYS A 78 4.34 -12.80 0.67
CA LYS A 78 4.11 -12.99 -0.77
C LYS A 78 4.08 -11.66 -1.53
N LEU A 79 3.41 -10.66 -1.00
CA LEU A 79 3.30 -9.34 -1.62
C LEU A 79 4.60 -8.54 -1.54
N ALA A 80 5.33 -8.63 -0.43
CA ALA A 80 6.64 -8.01 -0.28
C ALA A 80 7.67 -8.60 -1.27
N ARG A 81 7.67 -9.93 -1.46
CA ARG A 81 8.49 -10.59 -2.51
C ARG A 81 8.11 -10.11 -3.91
N ARG A 82 6.82 -9.93 -4.18
CA ARG A 82 6.35 -9.38 -5.46
C ARG A 82 6.78 -7.92 -5.65
N ALA A 83 6.74 -7.10 -4.59
CA ALA A 83 7.16 -5.71 -4.64
C ALA A 83 8.64 -5.56 -5.08
N ILE A 84 9.53 -6.43 -4.62
CA ILE A 84 10.97 -6.39 -4.97
C ILE A 84 11.32 -7.12 -6.27
N SER A 85 10.41 -7.91 -6.85
CA SER A 85 10.64 -8.63 -8.10
C SER A 85 10.44 -7.77 -9.35
N HIS A 86 9.87 -6.57 -9.22
CA HIS A 86 9.75 -5.63 -10.33
C HIS A 86 11.13 -5.08 -10.74
N ALA A 87 11.30 -4.73 -12.01
CA ALA A 87 12.51 -4.07 -12.48
C ALA A 87 12.62 -2.64 -11.92
N ASN A 88 13.83 -2.18 -11.63
CA ASN A 88 14.12 -0.80 -11.18
C ASN A 88 13.32 -0.36 -9.93
N VAL A 89 13.06 -1.27 -9.00
CA VAL A 89 12.39 -0.94 -7.73
C VAL A 89 13.22 0.06 -6.94
N ASP A 90 12.54 1.14 -6.52
CA ASP A 90 13.08 2.18 -5.65
C ASP A 90 13.71 1.60 -4.38
N ALA A 91 14.82 2.20 -3.93
CA ALA A 91 15.59 1.70 -2.80
C ALA A 91 14.77 1.65 -1.50
N VAL A 92 13.85 2.60 -1.29
CA VAL A 92 12.99 2.64 -0.10
C VAL A 92 11.97 1.50 -0.15
N ILE A 93 11.36 1.25 -1.31
CA ILE A 93 10.44 0.13 -1.47
C ILE A 93 11.16 -1.19 -1.23
N ARG A 94 12.36 -1.34 -1.80
CA ARG A 94 13.20 -2.53 -1.61
C ARG A 94 13.51 -2.77 -0.13
N SER A 95 13.98 -1.74 0.58
CA SER A 95 14.31 -1.84 2.00
C SER A 95 13.10 -2.28 2.81
N ARG A 96 11.96 -1.59 2.66
CA ARG A 96 10.74 -1.88 3.44
C ARG A 96 10.19 -3.28 3.15
N ALA A 97 10.18 -3.69 1.89
CA ALA A 97 9.70 -5.03 1.53
C ALA A 97 10.65 -6.12 2.07
N SER A 98 11.96 -5.90 2.04
CA SER A 98 12.93 -6.80 2.67
C SER A 98 12.72 -6.92 4.17
N ASP A 99 12.39 -5.82 4.87
CA ASP A 99 12.08 -5.85 6.31
C ASP A 99 10.83 -6.71 6.60
N ILE A 100 9.80 -6.61 5.76
CA ILE A 100 8.59 -7.45 5.85
C ILE A 100 8.95 -8.92 5.66
N ILE A 101 9.73 -9.25 4.62
CA ILE A 101 10.17 -10.63 4.38
C ILE A 101 10.96 -11.14 5.58
N PHE A 102 11.99 -10.41 6.02
CA PHE A 102 12.82 -10.81 7.14
C PHE A 102 12.00 -11.06 8.42
N ARG A 103 11.03 -10.19 8.72
CA ARG A 103 10.22 -10.28 9.94
C ARG A 103 9.22 -11.44 9.93
N TYR A 104 8.58 -11.72 8.81
CA TYR A 104 7.41 -12.60 8.74
C TYR A 104 7.66 -13.94 8.01
N ASP A 105 8.78 -14.09 7.29
CA ASP A 105 9.15 -15.34 6.60
C ASP A 105 9.78 -16.36 7.56
N GLY A 106 10.21 -15.93 8.76
CA GLY A 106 10.93 -16.74 9.75
C GLY A 106 10.16 -17.11 11.02
N ALA A 107 8.84 -16.93 11.07
CA ALA A 107 8.02 -17.30 12.24
C ALA A 107 7.62 -18.80 12.27
N ALA A 108 8.23 -19.64 11.41
CA ALA A 108 7.90 -21.05 11.24
C ALA A 108 8.93 -22.03 11.87
N ASP A 109 9.82 -21.54 12.75
CA ASP A 109 10.77 -22.37 13.52
C ASP A 109 10.32 -22.54 14.98
#